data_AF-A0A9E2GUC1-F1
#
_entry.id   AF-A0A9E2GUC1-F1
#
_cell.length_a   1.000
_cell.length_b   1.000
_cell.length_c   1.000
_cell.angle_alpha   90.00
_cell.angle_beta   90.00
_cell.angle_gamma   90.00
#
_symmetry.space_group_name_H-M   'P 1'
#
loop_
_entity.id
_entity.type
_entity.pdbx_description
1 polymer ?
#
loop_
_entity_poly.entity_id
_entity_poly.type
_entity_poly.pdbx_seq_one_letter_code
_entity_poly.pdbx_strand_id
1 'polypeptide(L)' 'MEKNPKKRMTRVLFRLAELYPEVESALVTGNPYQKLVATILSAQCTDARVNLVTPALFARYPDA' A
#
# COMPACT_ATOMS: atom_id res chain seq x y z
N MET A 1 13.28 -27.06 11.06
CA MET A 1 13.14 -25.80 10.28
C MET A 1 14.23 -25.75 9.21
N GLU A 2 13.90 -25.34 7.98
CA GLU A 2 14.91 -25.17 6.93
C GLU A 2 15.89 -24.04 7.29
N LYS A 3 17.19 -24.37 7.38
CA LYS A 3 18.24 -23.48 7.88
C LYS A 3 18.85 -22.56 6.81
N ASN A 4 18.53 -22.78 5.52
CA ASN A 4 19.05 -21.95 4.43
C ASN A 4 18.12 -20.74 4.19
N PRO A 5 18.58 -19.50 4.44
CA PRO A 5 17.74 -18.32 4.36
C PRO A 5 17.24 -18.03 2.93
N LYS A 6 18.05 -18.31 1.90
CA LYS A 6 17.67 -18.09 0.50
C LYS A 6 16.54 -19.04 0.07
N LYS A 7 16.67 -20.33 0.38
CA LYS A 7 15.63 -21.33 0.05
C LYS A 7 14.31 -21.03 0.77
N ARG A 8 14.39 -20.61 2.04
CA ARG A 8 13.21 -20.18 2.81
C ARG A 8 12.54 -18.96 2.19
N MET A 9 13.31 -17.94 1.82
CA MET A 9 12.81 -16.72 1.17
C MET A 9 12.08 -17.05 -0.14
N THR A 10 12.69 -17.82 -1.03
CA THR A 10 12.07 -18.21 -2.30
C THR A 10 10.74 -18.93 -2.10
N ARG A 11 10.66 -19.86 -1.13
CA ARG A 11 9.40 -20.55 -0.81
C ARG A 11 8.32 -19.61 -0.28
N VAL A 12 8.68 -18.62 0.56
CA VAL A 12 7.72 -17.63 1.07
C VAL A 12 7.19 -16.77 -0.07
N LEU A 13 8.07 -16.26 -0.93
CA LEU A 13 7.66 -15.44 -2.08
C LEU A 13 6.74 -16.20 -3.04
N PHE A 14 7.05 -17.47 -3.34
CA PHE A 14 6.20 -18.30 -4.18
C PHE A 14 4.79 -18.46 -3.58
N ARG A 15 4.69 -18.77 -2.29
CA ARG A 15 3.39 -18.90 -1.61
C ARG A 15 2.61 -17.58 -1.55
N LEU A 16 3.30 -16.46 -1.35
CA LEU A 16 2.65 -15.14 -1.36
C LEU A 16 2.09 -14.82 -2.75
N ALA A 17 2.84 -15.13 -3.82
CA ALA A 17 2.37 -14.94 -5.19
C ALA A 17 1.17 -15.84 -5.53
N GLU A 18 1.12 -17.08 -5.04
CA GLU A 18 -0.05 -17.96 -5.21
C GLU A 18 -1.27 -17.48 -4.41
N LEU A 19 -1.08 -17.00 -3.19
CA LEU A 19 -2.17 -16.54 -2.32
C LEU A 19 -2.74 -15.19 -2.73
N TYR A 20 -1.91 -14.32 -3.30
CA TYR A 20 -2.26 -12.96 -3.72
C TYR A 20 -1.87 -12.76 -5.19
N PRO A 21 -2.59 -13.36 -6.15
CA PRO A 21 -2.23 -13.31 -7.57
C PRO A 21 -2.38 -11.92 -8.19
N GLU A 22 -3.28 -11.10 -7.65
CA GLU A 22 -3.48 -9.71 -8.03
C GLU A 22 -3.28 -8.83 -6.79
N VAL A 23 -2.30 -7.93 -6.86
CA VAL A 23 -1.95 -7.03 -5.75
C VAL A 23 -1.92 -5.60 -6.26
N GLU A 24 -2.76 -4.75 -5.65
CA GLU A 24 -2.75 -3.32 -5.86
C GLU A 24 -2.52 -2.58 -4.53
N SER A 25 -2.24 -1.28 -4.63
CA SER A 25 -2.16 -0.44 -3.43
C SER A 25 -3.53 -0.32 -2.79
N ALA A 26 -3.61 -0.50 -1.47
CA ALA A 26 -4.84 -0.28 -0.71
C ALA A 26 -5.18 1.22 -0.54
N LEU A 27 -4.27 2.13 -0.88
CA LEU A 27 -4.51 3.57 -0.87
C LEU A 27 -5.19 4.02 -2.18
N VAL A 28 -6.36 4.64 -2.06
CA VAL A 28 -7.14 5.14 -3.19
C VAL A 28 -6.67 6.54 -3.56
N THR A 29 -5.97 6.67 -4.69
CA THR A 29 -5.38 7.94 -5.16
C THR A 29 -5.54 8.09 -6.67
N GLY A 30 -5.80 9.31 -7.15
CA GLY A 30 -6.00 9.59 -8.59
C GLY A 30 -4.74 9.98 -9.36
N ASN A 31 -3.64 10.35 -8.69
CA ASN A 31 -2.39 10.75 -9.34
C ASN A 31 -1.17 10.52 -8.41
N PRO A 32 0.07 10.62 -8.94
CA PRO A 32 1.29 10.39 -8.15
C PRO A 32 1.45 11.33 -6.94
N TYR A 33 1.01 12.58 -7.04
CA TYR A 33 1.08 13.54 -5.93
C TYR A 33 0.14 13.12 -4.78
N GLN A 34 -1.12 12.80 -5.09
CA GLN A 34 -2.06 12.27 -4.11
C GLN A 34 -1.53 10.98 -3.46
N LYS A 35 -0.86 10.11 -4.24
CA LYS A 35 -0.21 8.89 -3.72
C LYS A 35 0.90 9.20 -2.73
N LEU A 36 1.75 10.18 -3.02
CA LEU A 36 2.78 10.65 -2.10
C LEU A 36 2.16 11.13 -0.79
N VAL A 37 1.17 12.02 -0.85
CA VAL A 37 0.50 12.57 0.35
C VAL A 37 -0.20 11.47 1.14
N ALA A 38 -0.97 10.59 0.47
CA ALA A 38 -1.64 9.46 1.12
C ALA A 38 -0.65 8.50 1.80
N THR A 39 0.54 8.31 1.21
CA THR A 39 1.61 7.48 1.80
C THR A 39 2.19 8.12 3.07
N ILE A 40 2.36 9.45 3.08
CA ILE A 40 2.80 10.16 4.29
C ILE A 40 1.74 10.03 5.40
N LEU A 41 0.46 10.18 5.05
CA LEU A 41 -0.64 10.07 6.00
C LEU A 41 -0.88 8.63 6.52
N SER A 42 -0.45 7.61 5.78
CA SER A 42 -0.60 6.21 6.22
C SER A 42 0.41 5.82 7.29
N ALA A 43 1.45 6.62 7.52
CA ALA A 43 2.39 6.41 8.61
C ALA A 43 1.64 6.32 9.95
N GLN A 44 1.75 5.16 10.62
CA GLN A 44 1.06 4.89 11.89
C GLN A 44 -0.47 5.04 11.82
N CYS A 45 -1.06 4.88 10.64
CA CYS A 45 -2.49 4.95 10.39
C CYS A 45 -2.93 3.74 9.54
N THR A 46 -4.23 3.51 9.41
CA THR A 46 -4.76 2.46 8.53
C THR A 46 -5.12 3.06 7.19
N ASP A 47 -4.89 2.33 6.10
CA ASP A 47 -5.28 2.76 4.74
C ASP A 47 -6.78 3.06 4.66
N ALA A 48 -7.61 2.31 5.39
CA ALA A 48 -9.04 2.57 5.52
C ALA A 48 -9.32 3.98 6.08
N ARG A 49 -8.62 4.40 7.15
CA ARG A 49 -8.77 5.75 7.70
C ARG A 49 -8.26 6.82 6.74
N VAL A 50 -7.13 6.58 6.07
CA VAL A 50 -6.58 7.50 5.06
C VAL A 50 -7.59 7.71 3.94
N ASN A 51 -8.14 6.63 3.38
CA ASN A 51 -9.13 6.68 2.30
C ASN A 51 -10.44 7.40 2.69
N LEU A 52 -10.79 7.43 3.98
CA LEU A 52 -11.94 8.21 4.47
C LEU A 52 -11.68 9.72 4.45
N VAL A 53 -10.44 10.16 4.67
CA VAL A 53 -10.11 11.59 4.84
C VAL A 53 -9.54 12.24 3.59
N THR A 54 -8.85 11.47 2.75
CA THR A 54 -8.17 12.00 1.55
C THR A 54 -9.10 12.59 0.50
N PRO A 55 -10.36 12.14 0.28
CA PRO A 55 -11.24 12.78 -0.71
C PRO A 55 -11.54 14.24 -0.38
N ALA A 56 -11.86 14.53 0.89
CA ALA A 56 -12.11 15.90 1.35
C ALA A 56 -10.83 16.74 1.34
N LEU A 57 -9.69 16.15 1.72
CA LEU A 57 -8.40 16.81 1.67
C LEU A 57 -8.03 17.22 0.24
N PHE A 58 -8.13 16.31 -0.73
CA PHE A 58 -7.77 16.58 -2.12
C PHE A 58 -8.76 17.52 -2.82
N ALA A 59 -10.05 17.46 -2.47
CA ALA A 59 -11.02 18.45 -2.95
C ALA A 59 -10.72 19.86 -2.44
N ARG A 60 -10.19 19.98 -1.21
CA ARG A 60 -9.81 21.26 -0.62
C ARG A 60 -8.52 21.84 -1.22
N TYR A 61 -7.62 20.98 -1.70
CA TYR A 61 -6.33 21.35 -2.27
C TYR A 61 -6.13 20.68 -3.64
N PRO A 62 -6.90 21.07 -4.68
CA PRO A 62 -6.94 20.35 -5.95
C PRO A 62 -5.69 20.51 -6.82
N ASP A 63 -4.89 21.55 -6.60
CA ASP A 63 -3.75 21.99 -7.43
C ASP A 63 -2.45 22.20 -6.64
N ALA A 64 -2.40 21.68 -5.41
CA ALA A 64 -1.24 21.77 -4.51
C ALA A 64 -0.06 20.86 -4.93
#